data_AF-A0A838DP80-F1
#
_entry.id   AF-A0A838DP80-F1
#
_cell.length_a   1.000
_cell.length_b   1.000
_cell.length_c   1.000
_cell.angle_alpha   90.00
_cell.angle_beta   90.00
_cell.angle_gamma   90.00
#
_symmetry.space_group_name_H-M   'P 1'
#
loop_
_entity.id
_entity.type
_entity.pdbx_description
1 polymer ?
#
loop_
_entity_poly.entity_id
_entity_poly.type
_entity_poly.pdbx_seq_one_letter_code
_entity_poly.pdbx_strand_id
1 'polypeptide(L)' 'MATQHPSTEHHKKAAEHHTKAAEHHTKAAEHHEKGDHDTAAHHAHVAHGHHVQASEHMTEAAKKHTTHTSAKKA' A
#
# COMPACT_ATOMS: atom_id res chain seq x y z
N MET A 1 -28.01 4.57 3.74
CA MET A 1 -26.70 4.44 4.40
C MET A 1 -25.71 3.95 3.35
N ALA A 2 -24.66 4.71 3.06
CA ALA A 2 -23.66 4.29 2.07
C ALA A 2 -23.01 2.99 2.57
N THR A 3 -23.27 1.89 1.86
CA THR A 3 -22.63 0.60 2.09
C THR A 3 -21.14 0.78 1.90
N GLN A 4 -20.42 1.01 2.99
CA GLN A 4 -18.96 0.92 3.05
C GLN A 4 -18.62 -0.53 2.70
N HIS A 5 -18.29 -0.76 1.42
CA HIS A 5 -17.89 -2.08 0.98
C HIS A 5 -16.61 -2.46 1.73
N PRO A 6 -16.42 -3.72 2.13
CA PRO A 6 -15.16 -4.13 2.76
C PRO A 6 -13.93 -3.80 1.88
N SER A 7 -14.10 -3.68 0.56
CA SER A 7 -13.08 -3.16 -0.35
C SER A 7 -12.72 -1.68 -0.12
N THR A 8 -13.63 -0.80 0.31
CA THR A 8 -13.29 0.62 0.57
C THR A 8 -12.30 0.76 1.72
N GLU A 9 -12.40 -0.05 2.77
CA GLU A 9 -11.44 -0.03 3.87
C GLU A 9 -10.08 -0.59 3.43
N HIS A 10 -10.05 -1.62 2.59
CA HIS A 10 -8.81 -2.10 1.99
C HIS A 10 -8.16 -1.05 1.07
N HIS A 11 -8.94 -0.32 0.27
CA HIS A 11 -8.43 0.77 -0.55
C HIS A 11 -7.86 1.92 0.29
N LYS A 12 -8.52 2.31 1.39
CA LYS A 12 -8.00 3.31 2.31
C LYS A 12 -6.68 2.86 2.94
N LYS A 13 -6.62 1.63 3.47
CA LYS A 13 -5.37 1.09 4.05
C LYS A 13 -4.25 1.01 3.03
N ALA A 14 -4.54 0.56 1.80
CA ALA A 14 -3.55 0.55 0.72
C ALA A 14 -3.03 1.96 0.42
N ALA A 15 -3.92 2.96 0.36
CA ALA A 15 -3.53 4.35 0.18
C ALA A 15 -2.65 4.87 1.33
N GLU A 16 -3.00 4.58 2.59
CA GLU A 16 -2.18 4.95 3.75
C GLU A 16 -0.77 4.34 3.71
N HIS A 17 -0.68 3.06 3.34
CA HIS A 17 0.60 2.39 3.15
C HIS A 17 1.41 2.99 2.00
N HIS A 18 0.77 3.32 0.87
CA HIS A 18 1.45 3.99 -0.24
C HIS A 18 1.97 5.37 0.13
N THR A 19 1.21 6.16 0.90
CA THR A 19 1.67 7.46 1.39
C THR A 19 2.92 7.30 2.26
N LYS A 20 2.89 6.37 3.23
CA LYS A 20 4.05 6.08 4.08
C LYS A 20 5.25 5.59 3.28
N ALA A 21 5.02 4.72 2.29
CA ALA A 21 6.07 4.24 1.40
C ALA A 21 6.70 5.40 0.62
N ALA A 22 5.89 6.32 0.07
CA ALA A 22 6.38 7.50 -0.62
C ALA A 22 7.20 8.41 0.31
N GLU A 23 6.71 8.67 1.53
CA GLU A 23 7.44 9.45 2.52
C GLU A 23 8.80 8.83 2.88
N HIS A 24 8.86 7.51 3.05
CA HIS A 24 10.11 6.80 3.32
C HIS A 24 11.04 6.79 2.12
N HIS A 25 10.54 6.64 0.89
CA HIS A 25 11.37 6.76 -0.32
C HIS A 25 11.95 8.16 -0.48
N THR A 26 11.17 9.21 -0.20
CA THR A 26 11.67 10.59 -0.21
C THR A 26 12.79 10.78 0.81
N LYS A 27 12.59 10.33 2.05
CA LYS A 27 13.65 10.39 3.08
C LYS A 27 14.89 9.60 2.66
N ALA A 28 14.71 8.41 2.09
CA ALA A 28 15.83 7.62 1.59
C ALA A 28 16.62 8.38 0.50
N ALA A 29 15.93 9.05 -0.42
CA ALA A 29 16.58 9.90 -1.42
C ALA A 29 17.35 11.04 -0.76
N GLU A 30 16.75 11.77 0.19
CA GLU A 30 17.43 12.86 0.91
C GLU A 30 18.68 12.39 1.67
N HIS A 31 18.63 11.20 2.29
CA HIS A 31 19.78 10.61 2.98
C HIS A 31 20.86 10.16 1.98
N HIS A 32 20.48 9.58 0.84
CA HIS A 32 21.42 9.25 -0.24
C HIS A 32 22.12 10.50 -0.78
N GLU A 33 21.39 11.60 -0.97
CA GLU A 33 21.96 12.88 -1.43
C GLU A 33 22.95 13.49 -0.41
N LYS A 34 22.72 13.24 0.88
CA LYS A 34 23.62 13.66 1.98
C LYS A 34 24.80 12.71 2.19
N GLY A 35 24.88 11.60 1.45
CA GLY A 35 25.92 10.58 1.58
C GLY A 35 25.70 9.56 2.70
N ASP A 36 24.53 9.55 3.34
CA ASP A 36 24.15 8.60 4.39
C ASP A 36 23.41 7.40 3.78
N HIS A 37 24.19 6.45 3.25
CA HIS A 37 23.65 5.30 2.54
C HIS A 37 23.02 4.24 3.45
N ASP A 38 23.50 4.11 4.70
CA ASP A 38 22.95 3.16 5.68
C ASP A 38 21.51 3.55 6.08
N THR A 39 21.30 4.82 6.43
CA THR A 39 19.96 5.32 6.81
C THR A 39 19.02 5.30 5.60
N ALA A 40 19.54 5.61 4.41
CA ALA A 40 18.77 5.56 3.19
C ALA A 40 18.31 4.13 2.84
N ALA A 41 19.20 3.14 2.95
CA ALA A 41 18.85 1.73 2.72
C ALA A 41 17.78 1.25 3.71
N HIS A 42 17.87 1.66 4.98
CA HIS A 42 16.85 1.36 5.98
C HIS A 42 15.48 1.93 5.58
N HIS A 43 15.42 3.20 5.19
CA HIS A 43 14.18 3.82 4.75
C HIS A 43 13.63 3.19 3.46
N ALA A 44 14.49 2.85 2.49
CA ALA A 44 14.07 2.14 1.28
C ALA A 44 13.46 0.76 1.60
N HIS A 45 14.03 0.03 2.57
CA HIS A 45 13.50 -1.25 3.00
C HIS A 45 12.13 -1.12 3.67
N VAL A 46 11.96 -0.12 4.56
CA VAL A 46 10.67 0.16 5.20
C VAL A 46 9.61 0.57 4.17
N ALA A 47 9.99 1.40 3.20
CA ALA A 47 9.10 1.80 2.11
C ALA A 47 8.61 0.59 1.29
N HIS A 48 9.53 -0.32 0.95
CA HIS A 48 9.18 -1.56 0.25
C HIS A 48 8.23 -2.44 1.08
N GLY A 49 8.44 -2.55 2.40
CA GLY A 49 7.52 -3.28 3.29
C GLY A 49 6.09 -2.72 3.25
N HIS A 50 5.95 -1.39 3.25
CA HIS A 50 4.64 -0.75 3.08
C HIS A 50 4.04 -0.98 1.68
N HIS A 51 4.85 -0.97 0.62
CA HIS A 51 4.38 -1.30 -0.72
C HIS A 51 3.80 -2.71 -0.82
N VAL A 52 4.45 -3.69 -0.18
CA VAL A 52 3.94 -5.07 -0.12
C VAL A 52 2.60 -5.12 0.61
N GLN A 53 2.48 -4.50 1.79
CA GLN A 53 1.22 -4.45 2.55
C GLN A 53 0.09 -3.75 1.77
N ALA A 54 0.41 -2.67 1.05
CA ALA A 54 -0.56 -2.01 0.17
C ALA A 54 -1.03 -2.94 -0.95
N SER A 55 -0.11 -3.68 -1.56
CA SER A 55 -0.40 -4.63 -2.63
C SER A 55 -1.25 -5.80 -2.16
N GLU A 56 -1.02 -6.31 -0.95
CA GLU A 56 -1.87 -7.32 -0.33
C GLU A 56 -3.28 -6.78 -0.12
N HIS A 57 -3.45 -5.58 0.43
CA HIS A 57 -4.76 -4.96 0.59
C HIS A 57 -5.47 -4.69 -0.75
N MET A 58 -4.76 -4.25 -1.79
CA MET A 58 -5.32 -4.11 -3.13
C MET A 58 -5.79 -5.46 -3.69
N THR A 59 -4.99 -6.51 -3.49
CA THR A 59 -5.33 -7.87 -3.93
C THR A 59 -6.57 -8.39 -3.19
N GLU A 60 -6.66 -8.19 -1.88
CA GLU A 60 -7.83 -8.58 -1.08
C GLU A 60 -9.08 -7.77 -1.44
N ALA A 61 -8.93 -6.47 -1.73
CA ALA A 61 -10.01 -5.62 -2.24
C ALA A 61 -10.52 -6.11 -3.60
N ALA A 62 -9.60 -6.46 -4.51
CA ALA A 62 -9.92 -6.98 -5.84
C ALA A 62 -10.62 -8.34 -5.76
N LYS A 63 -10.13 -9.26 -4.93
CA LYS A 63 -10.79 -10.55 -4.65
C LYS A 63 -12.22 -10.34 -4.17
N LYS A 64 -12.45 -9.44 -3.21
CA LYS A 64 -13.79 -9.13 -2.68
C LYS A 64 -14.71 -8.49 -3.72
N HIS A 65 -14.16 -7.73 -4.67
CA HIS A 65 -14.92 -7.22 -5.82
C HIS A 65 -15.33 -8.36 -6.79
N THR A 66 -14.43 -9.31 -7.04
CA THR A 66 -14.70 -10.45 -7.93
C THR A 66 -15.67 -11.46 -7.32
N THR A 67 -15.56 -11.78 -6.02
CA THR A 67 -16.48 -12.71 -5.35
C THR A 67 -17.90 -12.16 -5.27
N HIS A 68 -18.06 -10.83 -5.17
CA HIS A 68 -19.37 -10.18 -5.26
C HIS A 68 -19.97 -10.16 -6.68
N THR A 69 -19.15 -10.37 -7.71
CA THR A 69 -19.57 -10.42 -9.11
C THR A 69 -19.85 -11.85 -9.56
N SER A 70 -19.13 -12.85 -9.03
CA SER A 70 -19.32 -14.27 -9.32
C SER A 70 -20.61 -14.86 -8.73
N ALA A 71 -21.23 -14.22 -7.74
CA ALA A 71 -22.51 -14.66 -7.17
C ALA A 71 -23.75 -14.17 -7.96
N LYS A 72 -23.58 -13.50 -9.12
CA LYS A 72 -24.70 -13.00 -9.94
C LYS A 72 -24.71 -13.49 -11.40
N LYS A 73 -24.01 -14.59 -11.69
CA LYS A 73 -24.14 -15.29 -12.99
C LYS A 73 -24.02 -16.80 -12.78
N ALA A 74 -25.11 -17.43 -12.35
CA ALA A 74 -25.61 -18.74 -12.78
C ALA A 74 -26.78 -19.14 -11.86
#